data_AF-M0M6C0-F1
#
_entry.id   AF-M0M6C0-F1
#
_cell.length_a   1.000
_cell.length_b   1.000
_cell.length_c   1.000
_cell.angle_alpha   90.00
_cell.angle_beta   90.00
_cell.angle_gamma   90.00
#
_symmetry.space_group_name_H-M   'P 1'
#
loop_
_entity.id
_entity.type
_entity.pdbx_description
1 polymer ?
#
loop_
_entity_poly.entity_id
_entity_poly.type
_entity_poly.pdbx_seq_one_letter_code
_entity_poly.pdbx_strand_id
1 'polypeptide(L)'
;MNRDTRRSISREYFSQERLAEHHFSSFNDFLGRGMQQVVDEKETIDTDIGDKEGEEPVFVELGDVRVVTPRVREADGSEERLYPQEARLRNITYSAPVFME
;
A
#
# COMPACT_ATOMS: atom_id res chain seq x y z
N MET A 1 -22.69 37.57 9.91
CA MET A 1 -21.62 37.02 9.05
C MET A 1 -21.90 37.42 7.60
N ASN A 2 -20.98 38.16 6.97
CA ASN A 2 -21.13 38.70 5.62
C ASN A 2 -21.03 37.55 4.56
N ARG A 3 -21.79 37.64 3.46
CA ARG A 3 -21.79 36.66 2.36
C ARG A 3 -20.38 36.50 1.74
N ASP A 4 -19.61 37.59 1.70
CA ASP A 4 -18.24 37.59 1.19
C ASP A 4 -17.29 36.83 2.12
N THR A 5 -17.46 36.96 3.44
CA THR A 5 -16.68 36.20 4.43
C THR A 5 -16.92 34.69 4.28
N ARG A 6 -18.17 34.26 4.11
CA ARG A 6 -18.49 32.84 3.90
C ARG A 6 -17.85 32.32 2.61
N ARG A 7 -17.91 33.11 1.54
CA ARG A 7 -17.32 32.75 0.25
C ARG A 7 -15.80 32.67 0.32
N SER A 8 -15.14 33.56 1.07
CA SER A 8 -13.70 33.51 1.32
C SER A 8 -13.33 32.22 2.06
N ILE A 9 -14.00 31.91 3.17
CA ILE A 9 -13.72 30.71 3.96
C ILE A 9 -13.94 29.44 3.13
N SER A 10 -15.04 29.36 2.37
CA SER A 10 -15.27 28.21 1.49
C SER A 10 -14.20 28.06 0.41
N ARG A 11 -13.71 29.15 -0.18
CA ARG A 11 -12.62 29.07 -1.17
C ARG A 11 -11.31 28.61 -0.55
N GLU A 12 -10.97 29.10 0.65
CA GLU A 12 -9.78 28.64 1.38
C GLU A 12 -9.88 27.16 1.77
N TYR A 13 -11.07 26.72 2.21
CA TYR A 13 -11.33 25.33 2.56
C TYR A 13 -11.34 24.37 1.34
N PHE A 14 -11.78 24.83 0.17
CA PHE A 14 -11.74 24.06 -1.08
C PHE A 14 -10.55 24.46 -1.97
N SER A 15 -9.49 25.02 -1.38
CA SER A 15 -8.25 25.27 -2.10
C SER A 15 -7.74 23.97 -2.74
N GLN A 16 -6.93 24.11 -3.80
CA GLN A 16 -6.54 22.99 -4.68
C GLN A 16 -5.92 21.80 -3.92
N GLU A 17 -5.32 22.05 -2.75
CA GLU A 17 -4.72 21.02 -1.90
C GLU A 17 -5.73 20.01 -1.35
N ARG A 18 -7.01 20.37 -1.21
CA ARG A 18 -8.01 19.57 -0.47
C ARG A 18 -8.97 18.75 -1.32
N LEU A 19 -8.96 18.92 -2.65
CA LEU A 19 -9.95 18.30 -3.54
C LEU A 19 -9.87 16.76 -3.62
N ALA A 20 -8.72 16.15 -3.28
CA ALA A 20 -8.54 14.71 -3.20
C ALA A 20 -7.73 14.27 -1.96
N GLU A 21 -7.49 15.19 -1.02
CA GLU A 21 -6.62 14.99 0.14
C GLU A 21 -7.06 13.79 0.99
N HIS A 22 -8.36 13.61 1.19
CA HIS A 22 -8.89 12.48 1.95
C HIS A 22 -8.45 11.12 1.37
N HIS A 23 -8.45 10.97 0.04
CA HIS A 23 -8.02 9.73 -0.59
C HIS A 23 -6.52 9.50 -0.43
N PHE A 24 -5.71 10.55 -0.60
CA PHE A 24 -4.26 10.45 -0.40
C PHE A 24 -3.92 10.17 1.07
N SER A 25 -4.58 10.83 2.01
CA SER A 25 -4.39 10.59 3.45
C SER A 25 -4.75 9.16 3.80
N SER A 26 -5.93 8.69 3.39
CA SER A 26 -6.38 7.32 3.67
C SER A 26 -5.44 6.27 3.06
N PHE A 27 -4.97 6.48 1.83
CA PHE A 27 -4.02 5.59 1.18
C PHE A 27 -2.65 5.59 1.88
N ASN A 28 -2.13 6.77 2.24
CA ASN A 28 -0.86 6.90 2.94
C ASN A 28 -0.93 6.32 4.37
N ASP A 29 -2.06 6.49 5.06
CA ASP A 29 -2.31 5.89 6.37
C ASP A 29 -2.36 4.37 6.29
N PHE A 30 -3.00 3.83 5.24
CA PHE A 30 -3.00 2.40 4.98
C PHE A 30 -1.59 1.89 4.69
N LEU A 31 -0.82 2.57 3.84
CA LEU A 31 0.56 2.18 3.55
C LEU A 31 1.50 2.29 4.76
N GLY A 32 1.34 3.32 5.60
CA GLY A 32 2.26 3.58 6.70
C GLY A 32 1.96 2.77 7.96
N ARG A 33 0.70 2.37 8.18
CA ARG A 33 0.27 1.70 9.42
C ARG A 33 -0.68 0.53 9.16
N GLY A 34 -1.64 0.71 8.25
CA GLY A 34 -2.69 -0.29 8.01
C GLY A 34 -2.15 -1.63 7.53
N MET A 35 -1.17 -1.67 6.63
CA MET A 35 -0.61 -2.93 6.14
C MET A 35 0.09 -3.73 7.24
N GLN A 36 0.92 -3.08 8.05
CA GLN A 36 1.61 -3.76 9.14
C GLN A 36 0.61 -4.30 10.17
N GLN A 37 -0.42 -3.51 10.53
CA GLN A 37 -1.48 -3.96 11.44
C GLN A 37 -2.19 -5.23 10.96
N VAL A 38 -2.42 -5.37 9.65
CA VAL A 38 -3.05 -6.58 9.08
C VAL A 38 -2.14 -7.80 9.20
N VAL A 39 -0.83 -7.60 9.10
CA VAL A 39 0.16 -8.68 9.22
C VAL A 39 0.35 -9.07 10.68
N ASP A 40 0.47 -8.08 11.56
CA ASP A 40 0.54 -8.25 13.01
C ASP A 40 -0.72 -8.96 13.56
N GLU A 41 -1.89 -8.78 12.94
CA GLU A 41 -3.11 -9.49 13.35
C GLU A 41 -3.06 -10.99 13.02
N LYS A 42 -2.26 -11.39 12.02
CA LYS A 42 -2.10 -12.79 11.64
C LYS A 42 -0.99 -13.49 12.40
N GLU A 43 0.10 -12.78 12.74
CA GLU A 43 1.29 -13.23 13.47
C GLU A 43 2.04 -14.41 12.83
N THR A 44 1.38 -15.55 12.69
CA THR A 44 1.97 -16.80 12.19
C THR A 44 1.09 -17.49 11.14
N ILE A 45 1.74 -18.18 10.21
CA ILE A 45 1.09 -19.14 9.32
C ILE A 45 1.40 -20.54 9.84
N ASP A 46 0.36 -21.22 10.33
CA ASP A 46 0.45 -22.61 10.74
C ASP A 46 0.66 -23.52 9.53
N THR A 47 1.49 -24.56 9.70
CA THR A 47 1.67 -25.60 8.67
C THR A 47 1.24 -26.95 9.21
N ASP A 48 0.73 -27.81 8.32
CA ASP A 48 0.36 -29.19 8.66
C ASP A 48 1.60 -30.12 8.89
N ILE A 49 2.80 -29.53 8.94
CA ILE A 49 4.07 -30.24 9.16
C ILE A 49 4.25 -30.38 10.68
N GLY A 50 4.30 -31.62 11.16
CA GLY A 50 4.36 -31.93 12.59
C GLY A 50 3.11 -32.59 13.17
N ASP A 51 2.04 -32.74 12.38
CA ASP A 51 0.76 -33.34 12.85
C ASP A 51 0.79 -34.87 13.04
N LYS A 52 1.95 -35.52 12.79
CA LYS A 52 2.15 -36.96 13.02
C LYS A 52 2.95 -37.16 14.30
N GLU A 53 2.59 -38.18 15.08
CA GLU A 53 3.22 -38.49 16.38
C GLU A 53 4.76 -38.45 16.28
N GLY A 54 5.37 -37.48 16.97
CA GLY A 54 6.83 -37.38 17.18
C GLY A 54 7.55 -36.26 16.43
N GLU A 55 6.86 -35.43 15.66
CA GLU A 55 7.46 -34.26 14.98
C GLU A 55 7.00 -32.94 15.65
N GLU A 56 7.89 -31.94 15.75
CA GLU A 56 7.53 -30.62 16.30
C GLU A 56 6.72 -29.82 15.26
N PRO A 57 5.67 -29.10 15.68
CA PRO A 57 4.88 -28.27 14.79
C PRO A 57 5.74 -27.14 14.20
N VAL A 58 5.66 -26.98 12.87
CA VAL A 58 6.38 -25.92 12.15
C VAL A 58 5.41 -24.78 11.82
N PHE A 59 5.81 -23.56 12.10
CA PHE A 59 5.08 -22.34 11.74
C PHE A 59 6.01 -21.32 11.08
N VAL A 60 5.43 -20.41 10.30
CA VAL A 60 6.14 -19.28 9.70
C VAL A 60 5.71 -18.01 10.42
N GLU A 61 6.66 -17.32 11.03
CA GLU A 61 6.44 -15.99 11.62
C GLU A 61 6.44 -14.93 10.51
N LEU A 62 5.49 -13.99 10.56
CA LEU A 62 5.41 -12.88 9.61
C LEU A 62 6.08 -11.64 10.20
N GLY A 63 7.06 -11.08 9.50
CA GLY A 63 7.79 -9.89 9.92
C GLY A 63 7.28 -8.57 9.32
N ASP A 64 8.21 -7.63 9.19
CA ASP A 64 7.92 -6.27 8.74
C ASP A 64 7.58 -6.20 7.24
N VAL A 65 6.57 -5.41 6.90
CA VAL A 65 6.15 -5.15 5.52
C VAL A 65 6.83 -3.89 4.98
N ARG A 66 7.44 -4.01 3.80
CA ARG A 66 7.94 -2.84 3.05
C ARG A 66 7.39 -2.78 1.63
N VAL A 67 7.01 -1.58 1.22
CA VAL A 67 6.57 -1.28 -0.15
C VAL A 67 7.61 -0.40 -0.81
N VAL A 68 8.01 -0.75 -2.03
CA VAL A 68 8.96 0.06 -2.80
C VAL A 68 8.24 0.95 -3.82
N THR A 69 8.99 1.68 -4.65
CA THR A 69 8.40 2.49 -5.72
C THR A 69 7.80 1.59 -6.81
N PRO A 70 6.77 2.02 -7.56
CA PRO A 70 6.20 1.26 -8.67
C PRO A 70 7.23 0.79 -9.69
N ARG A 71 7.16 -0.51 -10.05
CA ARG A 71 8.10 -1.17 -10.97
C ARG A 71 7.35 -2.07 -11.95
N VAL A 72 7.98 -2.30 -13.10
CA VAL A 72 7.52 -3.27 -14.09
C VAL A 72 8.61 -4.33 -14.30
N ARG A 73 8.21 -5.59 -14.42
CA ARG A 73 9.08 -6.69 -14.82
C ARG A 73 8.92 -6.92 -16.33
N GLU A 74 10.02 -6.77 -17.06
CA GLU A 74 10.04 -6.93 -18.50
C GLU A 74 10.15 -8.41 -18.92
N ALA A 75 9.95 -8.70 -20.20
CA ALA A 75 9.97 -10.07 -20.73
C ALA A 75 11.34 -10.75 -20.61
N ASP A 76 12.42 -9.95 -20.57
CA ASP A 76 13.79 -10.40 -20.33
C ASP A 76 14.09 -10.64 -18.84
N GLY A 77 13.13 -10.34 -17.95
CA GLY A 77 13.25 -10.50 -16.51
C GLY A 77 13.87 -9.29 -15.80
N SER A 78 14.21 -8.22 -16.50
CA SER A 78 14.68 -6.99 -15.87
C SER A 78 13.56 -6.28 -15.11
N GLU A 79 13.91 -5.51 -14.07
CA GLU A 79 12.97 -4.70 -13.30
C GLU A 79 13.31 -3.22 -13.40
N GLU A 80 12.37 -2.43 -13.94
CA GLU A 80 12.55 -0.99 -14.13
C GLU A 80 11.51 -0.19 -13.34
N ARG A 81 11.80 1.10 -13.11
CA ARG A 81 10.84 2.01 -12.48
C ARG A 81 9.73 2.30 -13.48
N LEU A 82 8.49 2.13 -13.04
CA LEU A 82 7.34 2.40 -13.88
C LEU A 82 6.85 3.82 -13.62
N TYR A 83 6.60 4.58 -14.69
CA TYR A 83 6.00 5.92 -14.61
C TYR A 83 4.49 5.87 -14.89
N PRO A 84 3.68 6.77 -14.28
CA PRO A 84 2.22 6.75 -14.48
C PRO A 84 1.79 6.94 -15.94
N GLN A 85 2.51 7.77 -16.71
CA GLN A 85 2.22 7.99 -18.13
C GLN A 85 2.47 6.71 -18.94
N GLU A 86 3.59 6.05 -18.67
CA GLU A 86 3.97 4.81 -19.34
C GLU A 86 2.97 3.70 -19.06
N ALA A 87 2.56 3.53 -17.80
CA ALA A 87 1.56 2.55 -17.39
C ALA A 87 0.26 2.71 -18.20
N ARG A 88 -0.19 3.96 -18.38
CA ARG A 88 -1.38 4.29 -19.19
C ARG A 88 -1.20 4.01 -20.67
N LEU A 89 -0.05 4.33 -21.25
CA LEU A 89 0.22 4.13 -22.68
C LEU A 89 0.36 2.65 -23.04
N ARG A 90 0.95 1.85 -22.15
CA ARG A 90 1.16 0.41 -22.33
C ARG A 90 -0.04 -0.42 -21.84
N ASN A 91 -1.07 0.19 -21.26
CA ASN A 91 -2.18 -0.49 -20.59
C ASN A 91 -1.73 -1.54 -19.56
N ILE A 92 -0.75 -1.17 -18.72
CA ILE A 92 -0.23 -2.00 -17.63
C ILE A 92 -0.56 -1.39 -16.27
N THR A 93 -0.54 -2.24 -15.23
CA THR A 93 -0.88 -1.82 -13.86
C THR A 93 0.25 -0.99 -13.24
N TYR A 94 -0.10 0.17 -12.69
CA TYR A 94 0.82 0.99 -11.91
C TYR A 94 0.88 0.47 -10.46
N SER A 95 1.65 -0.60 -10.23
CA SER A 95 1.80 -1.24 -8.92
C SER A 95 3.26 -1.26 -8.43
N ALA A 96 3.42 -1.37 -7.12
CA ALA A 96 4.70 -1.53 -6.46
C ALA A 96 4.82 -2.92 -5.83
N PRO A 97 6.01 -3.54 -5.86
CA PRO A 97 6.25 -4.77 -5.11
C PRO A 97 6.21 -4.51 -3.60
N VAL A 98 5.62 -5.48 -2.90
CA VAL A 98 5.54 -5.56 -1.43
C VAL A 98 6.43 -6.71 -0.99
N PHE A 99 7.28 -6.46 0.00
CA PHE A 99 8.14 -7.46 0.61
C PHE A 99 7.79 -7.60 2.08
N MET A 100 8.01 -8.80 2.60
CA MET A 100 7.80 -9.19 3.99
C MET A 100 9.00 -10.03 4.42
N GLU A 101 9.44 -9.84 5.65
CA GLU A 101 10.52 -10.61 6.28
C GLU A 101 10.00 -11.90 6.93
#